data_AF-A0A950KKJ0-F1
#
_entry.id   AF-A0A950KKJ0-F1
#
_cell.length_a   1.000
_cell.length_b   1.000
_cell.length_c   1.000
_cell.angle_alpha   90.00
_cell.angle_beta   90.00
_cell.angle_gamma   90.00
#
_symmetry.space_group_name_H-M   'P 1'
#
loop_
_entity.id
_entity.type
_entity.pdbx_description
1 polymer ?
#
loop_
_entity_poly.entity_id
_entity_poly.type
_entity_poly.pdbx_seq_one_letter_code
_entity_poly.pdbx_strand_id
1 'polypeptide(L)' 'MPNHYHLLVQTPEANLSRATQWLNVCYGVWFNRKHRRVGPLFQGRFKARPVAPDGSHGDKAQQQAV' A
#
# COMPACT_ATOMS: atom_id res chain seq x y z
N MET A 1 -12.89 3.28 11.27
CA MET A 1 -11.81 2.82 10.38
C MET A 1 -10.44 2.91 11.09
N PRO A 2 -10.11 2.08 12.11
CA PRO A 2 -8.86 2.26 12.85
C PRO A 2 -7.70 1.34 12.43
N ASN A 3 -7.94 0.42 11.47
CA ASN A 3 -7.03 -0.70 11.20
C ASN A 3 -6.50 -0.78 9.76
N HIS A 4 -6.83 0.17 8.89
CA HIS A 4 -6.32 0.23 7.52
C HIS A 4 -6.12 1.68 7.07
N TYR A 5 -5.13 1.88 6.20
CA TYR A 5 -4.79 3.19 5.64
C TYR A 5 -5.30 3.28 4.19
N HIS A 6 -5.77 4.47 3.79
CA HIS A 6 -6.09 4.80 2.40
C HIS A 6 -5.10 5.87 1.94
N LEU A 7 -4.34 5.58 0.89
CA LEU A 7 -3.37 6.51 0.32
C LEU A 7 -3.75 6.81 -1.13
N LEU A 8 -3.80 8.09 -1.47
CA LEU A 8 -3.87 8.55 -2.85
C LEU A 8 -2.45 8.91 -3.28
N VAL A 9 -1.91 8.15 -4.23
CA VAL A 9 -0.52 8.32 -4.69
C VAL A 9 -0.50 8.39 -6.19
N GLN A 10 0.17 9.41 -6.72
CA GLN A 10 0.49 9.52 -8.14
C GLN A 10 1.89 8.96 -8.36
N THR A 11 2.02 7.91 -9.17
CA THR A 11 3.32 7.37 -9.58
C THR A 11 3.57 7.73 -11.05
N PRO A 12 4.74 8.30 -11.39
CA PRO A 12 5.08 8.63 -12.78
C PRO A 12 5.24 7.38 -13.65
N GLU A 13 5.53 6.21 -13.04
CA GLU A 13 5.61 4.92 -13.69
C GLU A 13 4.65 3.91 -13.04
N ALA A 14 4.43 2.75 -13.66
CA ALA A 14 3.64 1.64 -13.11
C ALA A 14 4.38 0.86 -11.99
N ASN A 15 5.05 1.59 -11.08
CA ASN A 15 5.92 1.04 -10.04
C ASN A 15 5.30 1.08 -8.63
N LEU A 16 3.99 1.38 -8.53
CA LEU A 16 3.25 1.48 -7.25
C LEU A 16 3.42 0.22 -6.40
N SER A 17 3.34 -0.98 -6.99
CA SER A 17 3.55 -2.24 -6.27
C SER A 17 4.88 -2.34 -5.56
N ARG A 18 5.97 -1.95 -6.24
CA ARG A 18 7.32 -1.96 -5.66
C ARG A 18 7.44 -0.90 -4.57
N ALA A 19 6.90 0.30 -4.81
CA ALA A 19 6.93 1.39 -3.84
C ALA A 19 6.17 1.03 -2.56
N THR A 20 4.97 0.48 -2.67
CA THR A 20 4.16 0.09 -1.52
C THR A 20 4.74 -1.13 -0.78
N GLN A 21 5.35 -2.08 -1.50
CA GLN A 21 6.08 -3.18 -0.88
C GLN A 21 7.23 -2.65 -0.01
N TRP A 22 8.04 -1.74 -0.55
CA TRP A 22 9.14 -1.12 0.18
C TRP A 22 8.65 -0.33 1.40
N LEU A 23 7.61 0.48 1.22
CA LEU A 23 6.97 1.23 2.31
C LEU A 23 6.51 0.32 3.45
N ASN A 24 5.81 -0.76 3.13
CA ASN A 24 5.29 -1.70 4.12
C ASN A 24 6.41 -2.43 4.86
N VAL A 25 7.47 -2.84 4.16
CA VAL A 25 8.62 -3.51 4.80
C VAL A 25 9.35 -2.54 5.73
N CYS A 26 9.72 -1.35 5.24
CA CYS A 26 10.45 -0.37 6.03
C CYS A 26 9.64 0.09 7.25
N TYR A 27 8.37 0.39 7.07
CA TYR A 27 7.49 0.78 8.18
C TYR A 27 7.27 -0.36 9.17
N GLY A 28 7.06 -1.59 8.68
CA GLY A 28 6.90 -2.77 9.52
C GLY A 28 8.12 -3.02 10.41
N VAL A 29 9.32 -2.98 9.83
CA VAL A 29 10.58 -3.15 10.56
C VAL A 29 10.79 -2.03 11.57
N TRP A 30 10.62 -0.79 11.15
CA TRP A 30 10.78 0.38 12.03
C TRP A 30 9.80 0.32 13.22
N PHE A 31 8.53 0.05 12.96
CA PHE A 31 7.49 -0.01 13.98
C PHE A 31 7.74 -1.16 14.96
N ASN A 32 8.07 -2.35 14.45
CA ASN A 32 8.39 -3.50 15.28
C ASN A 32 9.59 -3.23 16.18
N ARG A 33 10.65 -2.60 15.63
CA ARG A 33 11.83 -2.21 16.41
C ARG A 33 11.51 -1.16 17.47
N LYS A 34 10.72 -0.14 17.13
CA LYS A 34 10.32 0.93 18.06
C LYS A 34 9.44 0.41 19.20
N HIS A 35 8.54 -0.54 18.93
CA HIS A 35 7.59 -1.07 19.91
C HIS A 35 8.01 -2.42 20.51
N ARG A 36 9.21 -2.93 20.19
CA ARG A 36 9.71 -4.26 20.60
C ARG A 36 8.71 -5.38 20.32
N ARG A 37 8.04 -5.32 19.16
CA ARG A 37 7.07 -6.34 18.71
C ARG A 37 7.75 -7.32 17.75
N VAL A 38 7.31 -8.57 17.77
CA VAL A 38 7.74 -9.63 16.85
C VAL A 38 6.52 -10.11 16.08
N GLY A 39 6.62 -10.21 14.75
CA GLY A 39 5.56 -10.68 13.86
C GLY A 39 5.15 -9.68 12.76
N PRO A 40 4.26 -10.10 11.84
CA PRO A 40 3.80 -9.26 10.74
C PRO A 40 2.94 -8.10 11.29
N LEU A 41 3.29 -6.87 10.90
CA LEU A 41 2.51 -5.67 11.26
C LEU A 41 1.26 -5.54 10.39
N PHE A 42 1.36 -5.91 9.12
CA PHE A 42 0.29 -5.84 8.15
C PHE A 42 -0.33 -7.22 7.95
N GLN A 43 -1.67 -7.29 7.94
CA GLN A 43 -2.43 -8.55 7.89
C GLN A 43 -2.73 -9.04 6.46
N GLY A 44 -2.18 -8.38 5.42
CA GLY A 44 -2.43 -8.78 4.04
C GLY A 44 -1.81 -7.85 3.00
N ARG A 45 -2.13 -8.15 1.74
CA ARG A 45 -1.71 -7.38 0.56
C ARG A 45 -2.43 -6.04 0.50
N PHE A 46 -1.73 -5.04 -0.04
CA PHE A 46 -2.38 -3.78 -0.36
C PHE A 46 -3.27 -3.95 -1.60
N LYS A 47 -4.32 -3.14 -1.69
CA LYS A 47 -5.19 -3.06 -2.87
C LYS A 47 -5.03 -1.67 -3.48
N ALA A 48 -4.74 -1.60 -4.78
CA ALA A 48 -4.75 -0.35 -5.51
C ALA A 48 -5.86 -0.35 -6.57
N ARG A 49 -6.49 0.82 -6.72
CA ARG A 49 -7.44 1.14 -7.79
C ARG A 49 -6.86 2.34 -8.55
N PRO A 50 -6.56 2.21 -9.86
CA PRO A 50 -6.16 3.37 -10.65
C PRO A 50 -7.32 4.36 -10.70
N VAL A 51 -7.01 5.63 -10.46
CA VAL A 51 -7.95 6.75 -10.57
C VAL A 51 -7.53 7.54 -11.78
N ALA A 52 -8.46 7.75 -12.71
CA ALA A 52 -8.21 8.58 -13.88
C ALA A 52 -8.17 10.07 -13.45
N PRO A 53 -7.45 10.92 -14.20
CA PRO A 53 -7.29 12.34 -13.85
C PRO A 53 -8.61 13.14 -13.82
N ASP A 54 -9.69 12.62 -14.40
CA ASP A 54 -11.05 13.16 -14.35
C ASP A 54 -11.84 12.71 -13.10
N GLY A 55 -11.21 11.99 -12.17
CA GLY A 55 -11.84 11.44 -10.98
C GLY A 55 -12.72 10.22 -11.25
N SER A 56 -12.76 9.73 -12.49
CA SER A 56 -13.46 8.50 -12.82
C SER A 56 -12.68 7.29 -12.32
N HIS A 57 -13.41 6.31 -11.76
CA HIS A 57 -12.82 5.06 -11.33
C HIS A 57 -12.71 4.17 -12.57
N GLY A 58 -11.49 3.89 -13.02
CA GLY A 58 -11.26 2.97 -14.14
C GLY A 58 -11.82 1.60 -13.78
N ASP A 59 -12.81 1.13 -14.55
CA ASP A 59 -13.67 0.00 -14.17
C ASP A 59 -12.95 -1.36 -14.13
N LYS A 60 -11.68 -1.44 -14.58
CA LYS A 60 -10.94 -2.71 -14.67
C LYS A 60 -9.47 -2.54 -14.37
N ALA A 61 -9.10 -2.67 -13.09
CA ALA A 61 -7.88 -3.35 -12.62
C ALA A 61 -7.70 -3.07 -11.12
N GLN A 62 -8.13 -4.00 -10.26
CA GLN A 62 -7.57 -4.05 -8.91
C GLN A 62 -6.16 -4.62 -9.04
N GLN A 63 -5.14 -3.79 -8.88
CA GLN A 63 -3.80 -4.30 -8.70
C GLN A 63 -3.71 -4.85 -7.27
N GLN A 64 -3.73 -6.18 -7.18
CA GLN A 64 -3.33 -6.91 -5.99
C GLN A 64 -1.83 -7.20 -6.17
N ALA A 65 -0.98 -6.47 -5.47
CA ALA A 65 0.45 -6.80 -5.48
C ALA A 65 0.71 -7.99 -4.56
N VAL A 66 1.52 -8.94 -5.06
CA VAL A 66 1.89 -10.20 -4.38
C VAL A 66 2.67 -9.93 -3.10
#